data_AF-A0AAP4Q753-F1
#
_entry.id   AF-A0AAP4Q753-F1
#
_cell.length_a   1.000
_cell.length_b   1.000
_cell.length_c   1.000
_cell.angle_alpha   90.00
_cell.angle_beta   90.00
_cell.angle_gamma   90.00
#
_symmetry.space_group_name_H-M   'P 1'
#
loop_
_entity.id
_entity.type
_entity.pdbx_description
1 polymer ?
#
loop_
_entity_poly.entity_id
_entity_poly.type
_entity_poly.pdbx_seq_one_letter_code
_entity_poly.pdbx_strand_id
1 'polypeptide(L)'
;MSKAKYLLVGLIFVFGIYIYPYVDELGVLIGVAVFVYFILYDLKTFIEKIDDKNKDIGLRESLHIVFSAPKYAPEGKKVIIEFVKKDEYRVYTKKGDYSIVIERGEEDAILNMKKEKLSDVDFFKEVF
;
A
#
# COMPACT_ATOMS: atom_id res chain seq x y z
N MET A 1 -8.49 -4.48 -10.87
CA MET A 1 -8.30 -3.84 -12.18
C MET A 1 -9.01 -4.69 -13.22
N SER A 2 -9.95 -4.10 -13.97
CA SER A 2 -10.88 -4.85 -14.83
C SER A 2 -10.16 -5.51 -16.01
N LYS A 3 -10.42 -6.80 -16.24
CA LYS A 3 -9.93 -7.60 -17.38
C LYS A 3 -10.35 -7.01 -18.74
N ALA A 4 -11.31 -6.09 -18.75
CA ALA A 4 -11.86 -5.46 -19.94
C ALA A 4 -10.83 -4.66 -20.75
N LYS A 5 -9.82 -4.05 -20.11
CA LYS A 5 -8.80 -3.26 -20.82
C LYS A 5 -7.90 -4.12 -21.72
N TYR A 6 -7.51 -5.32 -21.28
CA TYR A 6 -6.75 -6.26 -22.11
C TYR A 6 -7.59 -6.86 -23.24
N LEU A 7 -8.87 -7.08 -22.98
CA LEU A 7 -9.83 -7.58 -23.97
C LEU A 7 -10.07 -6.54 -25.08
N LEU A 8 -10.12 -5.25 -24.72
CA LEU A 8 -10.28 -4.14 -25.66
C LEU A 8 -9.02 -3.91 -26.50
N VAL A 9 -7.83 -4.00 -25.91
CA VAL A 9 -6.54 -3.95 -26.65
C VAL A 9 -6.41 -5.15 -27.60
N GLY A 10 -6.77 -6.35 -27.14
CA GLY A 10 -6.79 -7.55 -27.97
C GLY A 10 -7.79 -7.47 -29.13
N LEU A 11 -9.00 -6.93 -28.89
CA LEU A 11 -10.01 -6.70 -29.93
C LEU A 11 -9.54 -5.69 -30.98
N ILE A 12 -8.95 -4.56 -30.57
CA ILE A 12 -8.40 -3.57 -31.51
C ILE A 12 -7.28 -4.21 -32.36
N PHE A 13 -6.48 -5.08 -31.77
CA PHE A 13 -5.44 -5.84 -32.46
C PHE A 13 -5.99 -6.75 -33.56
N VAL A 14 -6.96 -7.59 -33.19
CA VAL A 14 -7.56 -8.58 -34.09
C VAL A 14 -8.33 -7.87 -35.20
N PHE A 15 -9.09 -6.82 -34.88
CA PHE A 15 -9.81 -6.03 -35.89
C PHE A 15 -8.86 -5.26 -36.82
N GLY A 16 -7.75 -4.70 -36.32
CA GLY A 16 -6.77 -3.99 -37.13
C GLY A 16 -6.08 -4.89 -38.16
N ILE A 17 -5.72 -6.12 -37.77
CA ILE A 17 -5.10 -7.12 -38.65
C ILE A 17 -6.13 -7.69 -39.65
N TYR A 18 -7.39 -7.86 -39.24
CA TYR A 18 -8.42 -8.48 -40.07
C TYR A 18 -9.01 -7.51 -41.12
N ILE A 19 -9.07 -6.20 -40.84
CA ILE A 19 -9.63 -5.20 -41.76
C ILE A 19 -8.59 -4.71 -42.79
N TYR A 20 -7.31 -4.64 -42.42
CA TYR A 20 -6.23 -4.24 -43.32
C TYR A 20 -5.36 -5.45 -43.67
N PRO A 21 -5.54 -6.11 -44.82
CA PRO A 21 -4.67 -7.23 -45.23
C PRO A 21 -3.21 -6.84 -45.52
N TYR A 22 -2.86 -5.56 -45.34
CA TYR A 22 -1.53 -4.96 -45.48
C TYR A 22 -0.99 -4.41 -44.16
N VAL A 23 -1.34 -4.99 -43.00
CA VAL A 23 -0.58 -4.69 -41.78
C VAL A 23 0.82 -5.26 -41.98
N ASP A 24 1.76 -4.39 -42.36
CA ASP A 24 3.19 -4.70 -42.41
C ASP A 24 3.65 -5.32 -41.08
N GLU A 25 4.65 -6.19 -41.13
CA GLU A 25 5.26 -6.84 -39.96
C GLU A 25 5.58 -5.82 -38.83
N LEU A 26 5.88 -4.58 -39.21
CA LEU A 26 6.09 -3.43 -38.31
C LEU A 26 4.86 -3.08 -37.45
N GLY A 27 3.65 -3.13 -38.00
CA GLY A 27 2.42 -2.82 -37.26
C GLY A 27 2.10 -3.88 -36.20
N VAL A 28 2.33 -5.15 -36.55
CA VAL A 28 2.22 -6.27 -35.59
C VAL A 28 3.28 -6.12 -34.50
N LEU A 29 4.53 -5.78 -34.86
CA LEU A 29 5.62 -5.59 -33.90
C LEU A 29 5.35 -4.47 -32.90
N ILE A 30 4.95 -3.28 -33.37
CA ILE A 30 4.59 -2.13 -32.52
C ILE A 30 3.46 -2.51 -31.57
N GLY A 31 2.47 -3.22 -32.10
CA GLY A 31 1.34 -3.61 -31.33
C GLY A 31 1.67 -4.61 -30.21
N VAL A 32 2.50 -5.61 -30.48
CA VAL A 32 3.01 -6.55 -29.46
C VAL A 32 3.82 -5.79 -28.41
N ALA A 33 4.66 -4.83 -28.82
CA ALA A 33 5.44 -4.01 -27.90
C ALA A 33 4.55 -3.19 -26.94
N VAL A 34 3.46 -2.59 -27.44
CA VAL A 34 2.48 -1.87 -26.60
C VAL A 34 1.81 -2.82 -25.61
N PHE A 35 1.41 -4.01 -26.05
CA PHE A 35 0.78 -5.00 -25.17
C PHE A 35 1.73 -5.46 -24.04
N VAL A 36 2.99 -5.74 -24.38
CA VAL A 36 4.03 -6.07 -23.40
C VAL A 36 4.25 -4.92 -22.42
N TYR A 37 4.29 -3.68 -22.89
CA TYR A 37 4.44 -2.50 -22.03
C TYR A 37 3.29 -2.39 -21.01
N PHE A 38 2.04 -2.61 -21.42
CA PHE A 38 0.89 -2.60 -20.51
C PHE A 38 0.95 -3.71 -19.47
N ILE A 39 1.40 -4.91 -19.84
CA ILE A 39 1.59 -6.02 -18.88
C ILE A 39 2.66 -5.65 -17.86
N LEU A 40 3.82 -5.15 -18.31
CA LEU A 40 4.91 -4.75 -17.41
C LEU A 40 4.49 -3.62 -16.46
N TYR A 41 3.70 -2.66 -16.94
CA TYR A 41 3.16 -1.58 -16.12
C TYR A 41 2.21 -2.10 -15.03
N ASP A 42 1.20 -2.90 -15.39
CA ASP A 42 0.26 -3.46 -14.42
C ASP A 42 0.98 -4.40 -13.42
N LEU A 43 2.00 -5.15 -13.87
CA LEU A 43 2.84 -5.99 -12.99
C LEU A 43 3.63 -5.15 -11.99
N LYS A 44 4.25 -4.05 -12.45
CA LYS A 44 4.98 -3.11 -11.59
C LYS A 44 4.05 -2.52 -10.53
N THR A 45 2.88 -2.01 -10.92
CA THR A 45 1.89 -1.48 -9.97
C THR A 45 1.38 -2.53 -8.97
N PHE A 46 1.25 -3.78 -9.40
CA PHE A 46 0.87 -4.87 -8.50
C PHE A 46 1.97 -5.20 -7.47
N ILE A 47 3.23 -5.25 -7.92
CA ILE A 47 4.39 -5.46 -7.04
C ILE A 47 4.50 -4.32 -6.02
N GLU A 48 4.40 -3.06 -6.46
CA GLU A 48 4.43 -1.88 -5.58
C GLU A 48 3.34 -1.96 -4.50
N LYS A 49 2.11 -2.38 -4.87
CA LYS A 49 1.02 -2.56 -3.89
C LYS A 49 1.28 -3.67 -2.88
N ILE A 50 1.92 -4.77 -3.29
CA ILE A 50 2.30 -5.85 -2.37
C ILE A 50 3.37 -5.35 -1.41
N ASP A 51 4.37 -4.64 -1.94
CA ASP A 51 5.47 -4.11 -1.14
C ASP A 51 4.97 -3.09 -0.10
N ASP A 52 4.10 -2.16 -0.50
CA ASP A 52 3.43 -1.22 0.41
C ASP A 52 2.68 -1.94 1.54
N LYS A 53 1.96 -3.02 1.21
CA LYS A 53 1.21 -3.81 2.20
C LYS A 53 2.14 -4.53 3.18
N ASN A 54 3.24 -5.10 2.71
CA ASN A 54 4.20 -5.79 3.57
C ASN A 54 4.94 -4.82 4.49
N LYS A 55 5.29 -3.63 3.98
CA LYS A 55 5.88 -2.54 4.77
C LYS A 55 4.93 -2.06 5.88
N ASP A 56 3.63 -1.95 5.61
CA ASP A 56 2.63 -1.61 6.63
C ASP A 56 2.56 -2.64 7.77
N ILE A 57 2.65 -3.94 7.43
CA ILE A 57 2.64 -5.03 8.43
C ILE A 57 3.85 -4.96 9.36
N GLY A 58 5.07 -4.91 8.81
CA GLY A 58 6.29 -4.87 9.62
C GLY A 58 6.36 -3.64 10.51
N LEU A 59 5.80 -2.52 10.04
CA LEU A 59 5.74 -1.30 10.80
C LEU A 59 4.70 -1.35 11.94
N ARG A 60 3.51 -1.91 11.70
CA ARG A 60 2.52 -2.17 12.75
C ARG A 60 3.10 -3.06 13.85
N GLU A 61 3.85 -4.09 13.50
CA GLU A 61 4.53 -4.94 14.48
C GLU A 61 5.56 -4.16 15.31
N SER A 62 6.36 -3.33 14.65
CA SER A 62 7.33 -2.45 15.33
C SER A 62 6.65 -1.48 16.29
N LEU A 63 5.51 -0.89 15.89
CA LEU A 63 4.72 -0.02 16.76
C LEU A 63 4.14 -0.78 17.97
N HIS A 64 3.73 -2.03 17.83
CA HIS A 64 3.30 -2.84 18.97
C HIS A 64 4.43 -3.14 19.97
N ILE A 65 5.68 -3.20 19.51
CA ILE A 65 6.85 -3.33 20.40
C ILE A 65 7.07 -2.03 21.19
N VAL A 66 7.05 -0.89 20.49
CA VAL A 66 7.23 0.44 21.10
C VAL A 66 6.10 0.75 22.08
N PHE A 67 4.86 0.43 21.71
CA PHE A 67 3.65 0.63 22.51
C PHE A 67 3.21 -0.68 23.19
N SER A 68 4.14 -1.31 23.89
CA SER A 68 3.92 -2.58 24.57
C SER A 68 3.16 -2.45 25.89
N ALA A 69 2.49 -3.54 26.27
CA ALA A 69 1.99 -3.75 27.61
C ALA A 69 3.15 -3.97 28.61
N PRO A 70 2.98 -3.62 29.90
CA PRO A 70 1.78 -3.03 30.51
C PRO A 70 1.78 -1.49 30.44
N LYS A 71 2.78 -0.86 29.81
CA LYS A 71 2.95 0.58 29.87
C LYS A 71 1.84 1.34 29.12
N TYR A 72 1.47 0.86 27.94
CA TYR A 72 0.50 1.52 27.05
C TYR A 72 -0.80 0.72 26.84
N ALA A 73 -0.81 -0.56 27.17
CA ALA A 73 -2.01 -1.40 27.16
C ALA A 73 -2.15 -2.17 28.48
N PRO A 74 -3.36 -2.64 28.84
CA PRO A 74 -3.55 -3.61 29.92
C PRO A 74 -2.72 -4.88 29.70
N GLU A 75 -2.38 -5.59 30.76
CA GLU A 75 -1.64 -6.86 30.66
C GLU A 75 -2.37 -7.86 29.76
N GLY A 76 -1.61 -8.57 28.92
CA GLY A 76 -2.15 -9.50 27.93
C GLY A 76 -2.87 -8.85 26.73
N LYS A 77 -3.05 -7.52 26.71
CA LYS A 77 -3.64 -6.78 25.58
C LYS A 77 -2.59 -6.03 24.77
N LYS A 78 -2.85 -5.84 23.47
CA LYS A 78 -2.07 -4.97 22.58
C LYS A 78 -2.81 -3.64 22.40
N VAL A 79 -2.07 -2.57 22.10
CA VAL A 79 -2.65 -1.28 21.70
C VAL A 79 -3.41 -1.39 20.39
N ILE A 80 -4.38 -0.51 20.14
CA ILE A 80 -5.10 -0.47 18.87
C ILE A 80 -4.35 0.47 17.94
N ILE A 81 -4.01 -0.01 16.73
CA ILE A 81 -3.29 0.77 15.72
C ILE A 81 -4.17 0.93 14.48
N GLU A 82 -4.48 2.16 14.16
CA GLU A 82 -5.24 2.57 12.99
C GLU A 82 -4.30 3.19 11.96
N PHE A 83 -4.45 2.78 10.70
CA PHE A 83 -3.75 3.40 9.58
C PHE A 83 -4.55 4.62 9.14
N VAL A 84 -3.93 5.79 9.13
CA VAL A 84 -4.59 7.05 8.72
C VAL A 84 -4.31 7.29 7.24
N LYS A 85 -3.03 7.36 6.87
CA LYS A 85 -2.55 7.52 5.49
C LYS A 85 -1.09 7.05 5.42
N LYS A 86 -0.49 7.10 4.24
CA LYS A 86 0.91 6.71 4.04
C LYS A 86 1.80 7.37 5.10
N ASP A 87 2.51 6.55 5.87
CA ASP A 87 3.44 6.94 6.94
C ASP A 87 2.83 7.65 8.15
N GLU A 88 1.51 7.61 8.30
CA GLU A 88 0.81 8.19 9.45
C GLU A 88 -0.14 7.17 10.09
N TYR A 89 0.06 6.96 11.39
CA TYR A 89 -0.66 5.98 12.20
C TYR A 89 -1.23 6.64 13.45
N ARG A 90 -2.39 6.15 13.88
CA ARG A 90 -2.97 6.53 15.17
C ARG A 90 -2.90 5.34 16.11
N VAL A 91 -2.34 5.56 17.29
CA VAL A 91 -2.16 4.52 18.31
C VAL A 91 -2.98 4.88 19.53
N TYR A 92 -3.99 4.06 19.82
CA TYR A 92 -4.88 4.22 20.96
C TYR A 92 -4.37 3.40 22.13
N THR A 93 -4.16 4.06 23.27
CA THR A 93 -3.54 3.47 24.46
C THR A 93 -4.39 3.74 25.69
N LYS A 94 -4.02 3.13 26.83
CA LYS A 94 -4.63 3.44 28.12
C LYS A 94 -4.22 4.81 28.69
N LYS A 95 -3.27 5.50 28.04
CA LYS A 95 -2.69 6.76 28.48
C LYS A 95 -3.06 7.93 27.55
N GLY A 96 -3.92 7.71 26.56
CA GLY A 96 -4.19 8.66 25.50
C GLY A 96 -4.10 8.05 24.10
N ASP A 97 -4.42 8.87 23.10
CA ASP A 97 -4.11 8.62 21.70
C ASP A 97 -2.81 9.31 21.28
N TYR A 98 -2.14 8.70 20.32
CA TYR A 98 -0.91 9.22 19.76
C TYR A 98 -1.00 9.23 18.24
N SER A 99 -0.60 10.33 17.62
CA SER A 99 -0.28 10.37 16.20
C SER A 99 1.18 10.02 16.00
N ILE A 100 1.44 9.06 15.12
CA ILE A 100 2.78 8.63 14.75
C ILE A 100 2.99 8.93 13.28
N VAL A 101 3.90 9.86 13.02
CA VAL A 101 4.33 10.22 11.66
C VAL A 101 5.73 9.69 11.45
N ILE A 102 5.92 8.96 10.37
CA ILE A 102 7.19 8.32 10.04
C ILE A 102 7.84 9.07 8.89
N GLU A 103 9.08 9.49 9.12
CA GLU A 103 9.90 10.10 8.08
C GLU A 103 10.74 9.00 7.45
N ARG A 104 10.48 8.70 6.19
CA ARG A 104 11.28 7.77 5.39
C ARG A 104 12.35 8.51 4.61
N GLY A 105 13.52 7.87 4.49
CA GLY A 105 14.65 8.33 3.70
C GLY A 105 14.72 7.67 2.33
N GLU A 106 15.88 7.78 1.70
CA GLU A 106 16.19 6.99 0.50
C GLU A 106 16.08 5.49 0.79
N GLU A 107 15.65 4.72 -0.21
CA GLU A 107 15.40 3.28 -0.11
C GLU A 107 14.35 2.85 0.94
N ASP A 108 13.39 3.72 1.29
CA ASP A 108 12.33 3.46 2.27
C ASP A 108 12.84 3.18 3.71
N ALA A 109 14.09 3.51 4.02
CA ALA A 109 14.62 3.39 5.37
C ALA A 109 13.89 4.36 6.33
N ILE A 110 13.48 3.89 7.51
CA ILE A 110 12.91 4.76 8.55
C ILE A 110 14.02 5.66 9.08
N LEU A 111 13.97 6.95 8.76
CA LEU A 111 14.93 7.95 9.27
C LEU A 111 14.54 8.44 10.65
N ASN A 112 13.23 8.62 10.88
CA ASN A 112 12.73 9.15 12.14
C ASN A 112 11.28 8.74 12.39
N MET A 113 10.89 8.69 13.66
CA MET A 113 9.51 8.46 14.10
C MET A 113 9.11 9.61 15.03
N LYS A 114 8.25 10.49 14.52
CA LYS A 114 7.67 11.58 15.30
C LYS A 114 6.43 11.08 16.01
N LYS A 115 6.37 11.30 17.32
CA LYS A 115 5.25 10.92 18.18
C LYS A 115 4.65 12.16 18.80
N GLU A 116 3.37 12.39 18.54
CA GLU A 116 2.60 13.48 19.12
C GLU A 116 1.43 12.90 19.92
N LYS A 117 1.20 13.42 21.13
CA LYS A 117 0.06 13.04 21.95
C LYS A 117 -1.12 13.95 21.60
N LEU A 118 -2.25 13.38 21.20
CA LEU A 118 -3.41 14.18 20.78
C LEU A 118 -4.45 14.33 21.91
N SER A 119 -4.52 13.37 22.84
CA SER A 119 -5.51 13.31 23.92
C SER A 119 -5.01 12.45 25.08
N ASP A 120 -5.60 12.64 26.26
CA ASP A 120 -5.36 11.89 27.50
C ASP A 120 -6.36 10.74 27.75
N VAL A 121 -7.29 10.52 26.82
CA VAL A 121 -8.38 9.52 26.97
C VAL A 121 -7.85 8.09 27.12
N ASP A 122 -8.39 7.36 28.10
CA ASP A 122 -8.12 5.93 28.29
C ASP A 122 -9.06 5.09 27.41
N PHE A 123 -8.59 4.78 26.21
CA PHE A 123 -9.37 4.01 25.22
C PHE A 123 -9.64 2.56 25.63
N PHE A 124 -8.98 2.03 26.68
CA PHE A 124 -9.31 0.70 27.18
C PHE A 124 -10.45 0.71 28.19
N LYS A 125 -10.82 1.87 28.74
CA LYS A 125 -11.97 2.04 29.63
C LYS A 125 -13.22 2.55 28.92
N GLU A 126 -13.08 3.28 27.82
CA GLU A 126 -14.24 3.81 27.09
C GLU A 126 -14.82 2.82 26.08
N VAL A 127 -14.02 1.86 25.59
CA VAL A 127 -14.43 0.89 24.56
C VAL A 127 -14.92 -0.44 25.18
N PHE A 128 -14.83 -0.62 26.50
CA PHE A 128 -15.22 -1.84 27.23
C PHE A 128 -16.17 -1.56 28.40
#